data_AF-A0A6M5YYS3-F1
#
_entry.id   AF-A0A6M5YYS3-F1
#
_cell.length_a   1.000
_cell.length_b   1.000
_cell.length_c   1.000
_cell.angle_alpha   90.00
_cell.angle_beta   90.00
_cell.angle_gamma   90.00
#
_symmetry.space_group_name_H-M   'P 1'
#
loop_
_entity.id
_entity.type
_entity.pdbx_description
1 polymer ?
#
loop_
_entity_poly.entity_id
_entity_poly.type
_entity_poly.pdbx_seq_one_letter_code
_entity_poly.pdbx_strand_id
1 'polypeptide(L)' 'MQEWQLIQTALINVAQQLADMTASPKPTYSMDGKSISWGEHFNNLLASQQKLREQLQKAQGPFTLTSVAR' A
#
# COMPACT_ATOMS: atom_id res chain seq x y z
N MET A 1 -12.24 9.03 13.56
CA MET A 1 -10.82 9.47 13.55
C MET A 1 -9.81 8.33 13.66
N GLN A 2 -10.11 7.17 14.28
CA GLN A 2 -9.16 6.05 14.40
C GLN A 2 -8.84 5.35 13.06
N GLU A 3 -9.82 5.20 12.16
CA GLU A 3 -9.65 4.45 10.90
C GLU A 3 -8.61 5.08 9.95
N TRP A 4 -8.55 6.41 9.87
CA TRP A 4 -7.60 7.14 9.02
C TRP A 4 -6.13 6.94 9.46
N GLN A 5 -5.91 6.84 10.78
CA GLN A 5 -4.58 6.54 11.33
C GLN A 5 -4.19 5.09 11.04
N LEU A 6 -5.12 4.14 11.16
CA LEU A 6 -4.87 2.73 10.86
C LEU A 6 -4.49 2.51 9.39
N ILE A 7 -5.18 3.17 8.45
CA ILE A 7 -4.88 3.07 7.02
C ILE A 7 -3.49 3.64 6.70
N GLN A 8 -3.09 4.74 7.33
CA GLN A 8 -1.75 5.30 7.14
C GLN A 8 -0.66 4.41 7.72
N THR A 9 -0.85 3.87 8.91
CA THR A 9 0.09 2.91 9.50
C THR A 9 0.23 1.68 8.58
N ALA A 10 -0.87 1.18 8.03
CA ALA A 10 -0.84 0.08 7.06
C ALA A 10 -0.06 0.46 5.78
N LEU A 11 -0.24 1.68 5.25
CA LEU A 11 0.52 2.17 4.11
C LEU A 11 2.02 2.25 4.38
N ILE A 12 2.42 2.73 5.56
CA ILE A 12 3.82 2.79 5.99
C ILE A 12 4.41 1.39 6.05
N ASN A 13 3.70 0.44 6.68
CA ASN A 13 4.16 -0.94 6.79
C ASN A 13 4.35 -1.60 5.42
N VAL A 14 3.41 -1.42 4.49
CA VAL A 14 3.52 -1.95 3.12
C VAL A 14 4.68 -1.30 2.37
N ALA A 15 4.85 0.02 2.50
CA ALA A 15 5.95 0.74 1.87
C ALA A 15 7.32 0.27 2.39
N GLN A 16 7.42 -0.02 3.69
CA GLN A 16 8.65 -0.53 4.28
C GLN A 16 8.96 -1.95 3.81
N GLN A 17 7.97 -2.83 3.72
CA GLN A 17 8.16 -4.16 3.14
C GLN A 17 8.59 -4.11 1.67
N LEU A 18 8.01 -3.21 0.87
CA LEU A 18 8.44 -2.99 -0.52
C LEU A 18 9.89 -2.48 -0.60
N ALA A 19 10.28 -1.56 0.29
CA ALA A 19 11.66 -1.07 0.37
C ALA A 19 12.63 -2.19 0.75
N ASP A 20 12.29 -3.01 1.75
CA ASP A 20 13.12 -4.13 2.19
C ASP A 20 13.25 -5.20 1.09
N MET A 21 12.15 -5.51 0.39
CA MET A 21 12.14 -6.46 -0.73
C MET A 21 12.94 -6.00 -1.94
N THR A 22 13.01 -4.69 -2.18
CA THR A 22 13.79 -4.11 -3.30
C THR A 22 15.26 -3.93 -2.92
N ALA A 23 15.56 -3.64 -1.65
CA ALA A 23 16.93 -3.59 -1.13
C ALA A 23 17.57 -4.98 -1.00
N SER A 24 16.77 -6.04 -0.79
CA SER A 24 17.25 -7.42 -0.64
C SER A 24 16.28 -8.42 -1.28
N PRO A 25 16.26 -8.51 -2.62
CA PRO A 25 15.35 -9.40 -3.34
C PRO A 25 15.71 -10.86 -3.08
N LYS A 26 14.79 -11.60 -2.46
CA LYS A 26 14.87 -13.06 -2.36
C LYS A 26 14.10 -13.69 -3.51
N PRO A 27 14.59 -14.75 -4.16
CA PRO A 27 13.89 -15.38 -5.28
C PRO A 27 12.51 -15.92 -4.89
N THR A 28 12.38 -16.39 -3.65
CA THR A 28 11.13 -16.93 -3.08
C THR A 28 10.91 -16.43 -1.66
N TYR A 29 9.64 -16.21 -1.32
CA TYR A 29 9.19 -15.86 0.03
C TYR A 29 8.21 -16.92 0.52
N SER A 30 8.28 -17.28 1.80
CA SER A 30 7.28 -18.12 2.44
C SER A 30 6.20 -17.24 3.06
N MET A 31 4.96 -17.41 2.61
CA MET A 31 3.78 -16.77 3.18
C MET A 31 2.74 -17.84 3.46
N ASP A 32 2.28 -17.93 4.71
CA ASP A 32 1.26 -18.92 5.16
C ASP A 32 1.57 -20.37 4.75
N GLY A 33 2.85 -20.75 4.80
CA GLY A 33 3.33 -22.09 4.43
C GLY A 33 3.43 -22.34 2.92
N LYS A 34 3.18 -21.33 2.06
CA LYS A 34 3.35 -21.42 0.61
C LYS A 34 4.56 -20.62 0.16
N SER A 35 5.33 -21.18 -0.78
CA SER A 35 6.39 -20.46 -1.48
C SER A 35 5.78 -19.62 -2.60
N ILE A 36 5.98 -18.31 -2.52
CA ILE A 36 5.52 -17.31 -3.49
C ILE A 36 6.77 -16.70 -4.14
N SER A 37 6.72 -16.48 -5.46
CA SER A 37 7.82 -15.83 -6.17
C SER A 37 7.99 -14.37 -5.71
N TRP A 38 9.20 -13.83 -5.80
CA TRP A 38 9.45 -12.41 -5.51
C TRP A 38 8.45 -11.49 -6.23
N GLY A 39 8.28 -11.71 -7.53
CA GLY A 39 7.43 -10.85 -8.38
C GLY A 39 5.96 -10.93 -7.99
N GLU A 40 5.46 -12.13 -7.68
CA GLU A 40 4.09 -12.30 -7.21
C GLU A 40 3.88 -11.63 -5.85
N HIS A 41 4.81 -11.80 -4.91
CA HIS A 41 4.73 -11.15 -3.60
C HIS A 41 4.78 -9.61 -3.73
N PHE A 42 5.69 -9.10 -4.56
CA PHE A 42 5.84 -7.66 -4.80
C PHE A 42 4.58 -7.06 -5.43
N ASN A 43 4.01 -7.73 -6.43
CA ASN A 43 2.74 -7.31 -7.05
C ASN A 43 1.58 -7.33 -6.06
N ASN A 44 1.52 -8.32 -5.16
CA ASN A 44 0.50 -8.38 -4.12
C ASN A 44 0.61 -7.22 -3.12
N LEU A 45 1.83 -6.82 -2.75
CA LEU A 45 2.07 -5.65 -1.89
C LEU A 45 1.68 -4.34 -2.59
N LEU A 46 2.03 -4.18 -3.86
CA LEU A 46 1.61 -3.01 -4.66
C LEU A 46 0.09 -2.92 -4.77
N ALA A 47 -0.58 -4.04 -5.04
CA ALA A 47 -2.04 -4.07 -5.11
C ALA A 47 -2.69 -3.72 -3.75
N SER A 48 -2.08 -4.17 -2.64
CA SER A 48 -2.52 -3.82 -1.29
C SER A 48 -2.32 -2.33 -1.00
N GLN A 49 -1.18 -1.77 -1.40
CA GLN A 49 -0.90 -0.34 -1.28
C GLN A 49 -1.95 0.50 -2.04
N GLN A 50 -2.27 0.12 -3.28
CA GLN A 50 -3.26 0.81 -4.11
C GLN A 50 -4.64 0.84 -3.42
N LYS A 51 -5.11 -0.31 -2.91
CA LYS A 51 -6.39 -0.41 -2.18
C LYS A 51 -6.42 0.46 -0.94
N LEU A 52 -5.34 0.49 -0.16
CA LEU A 52 -5.25 1.35 1.02
C LEU A 52 -5.30 2.84 0.65
N ARG A 53 -4.68 3.25 -0.46
CA ARG A 53 -4.77 4.65 -0.95
C ARG A 53 -6.18 5.02 -1.38
N GLU A 54 -6.88 4.11 -2.05
CA GLU A 54 -8.29 4.32 -2.42
C GLU A 54 -9.19 4.45 -1.18
N GLN A 55 -8.98 3.61 -0.16
CA GLN A 55 -9.70 3.72 1.10
C GLN A 55 -9.38 5.03 1.83
N LEU A 56 -8.11 5.44 1.81
CA LEU A 56 -7.70 6.72 2.40
C LEU A 56 -8.39 7.90 1.71
N GLN A 57 -8.46 7.90 0.37
CA GLN A 57 -9.19 8.93 -0.38
C GLN A 57 -10.68 8.94 -0.05
N LYS A 58 -11.32 7.77 0.02
CA LYS A 58 -12.74 7.66 0.42
C LYS A 58 -12.96 8.20 1.84
N ALA A 59 -12.05 7.90 2.76
CA ALA A 59 -12.13 8.34 4.15
C ALA A 59 -11.89 9.85 4.32
N GLN A 60 -11.14 10.49 3.41
CA GLN A 60 -10.92 11.95 3.42
C GLN A 60 -12.09 12.75 2.83
N GLY A 61 -13.09 12.09 2.24
CA GLY A 61 -14.24 12.74 1.62
C GLY A 61 -13.94 13.37 0.25
N PRO A 62 -14.96 13.88 -0.45
CA PRO A 62 -14.78 14.51 -1.75
C PRO A 62 -13.91 15.77 -1.64
N PHE A 63 -12.90 15.88 -2.49
CA PHE A 63 -12.12 17.10 -2.64
C PHE A 63 -12.91 18.11 -3.48
N THR A 64 -13.15 19.30 -2.94
CA THR A 64 -13.72 20.42 -3.69
C THR A 64 -12.62 21.03 -4.55
N LEU A 65 -12.70 20.88 -5.87
CA LEU A 65 -11.79 21.55 -6.79
C LEU A 65 -12.20 23.04 -6.87
N THR A 66 -11.57 23.90 -6.06
CA THR A 66 -11.78 25.34 -6.18
C THR A 66 -11.02 25.85 -7.41
N SER A 67 -11.65 25.75 -8.58
CA SER A 67 -11.17 26.44 -9.78
C SER A 67 -11.39 27.93 -9.59
N VAL A 68 -10.34 28.66 -9.23
CA VAL A 68 -10.34 30.13 -9.29
C VAL A 68 -10.09 30.52 -10.74
N ALA A 69 -11.17 30.83 -11.47
CA ALA A 69 -11.06 31.51 -12.74
C ALA A 69 -10.50 32.92 -12.50
N ARG A 70 -9.40 33.28 -13.18
CA ARG A 70 -8.88 34.65 -13.28
C ARG A 70 -9.43 35.32 -14.52
#